data_AF-A0A2A2LXH9-F1
#
_entry.id   AF-A0A2A2LXH9-F1
#
_cell.length_a   1.000
_cell.length_b   1.000
_cell.length_c   1.000
_cell.angle_alpha   90.00
_cell.angle_beta   90.00
_cell.angle_gamma   90.00
#
_symmetry.space_group_name_H-M   'P 1'
#
loop_
_entity.id
_entity.type
_entity.pdbx_description
1 polymer ?
#
loop_
_entity_poly.entity_id
_entity_poly.type
_entity_poly.pdbx_seq_one_letter_code
_entity_poly.pdbx_strand_id
1 'polypeptide(L)'
;MEAAKLAGIEVIRLVDEPIAAAIAYGVHNQGTNNVLVYDLDRETFDVSIVKCEGNKKLHIVATAGHKHLGGQDLDKIIMNYALKKFPNFPKHNAKMMKRLLEACTEAKTQLSSHEKATIHIDRDDDEVWHMELTRNKFEELCGSLFRGTLDIVDQALCQAGMQESDIDIVVFYWIIRK
;
A
#
# COMPACT_ATOMS: atom_id res chain seq x y z
N MET A 1 8.08 21.06 7.75
CA MET A 1 8.33 22.15 8.71
C MET A 1 7.51 23.40 8.41
N GLU A 2 7.56 23.95 7.19
CA GLU A 2 6.79 25.15 6.84
C GLU A 2 5.27 24.97 6.96
N ALA A 3 4.72 23.83 6.50
CA ALA A 3 3.31 23.53 6.65
C ALA A 3 2.83 23.57 8.12
N ALA A 4 3.61 22.99 9.04
CA ALA A 4 3.29 23.02 10.48
C ALA A 4 3.34 24.45 11.04
N LYS A 5 4.33 25.24 10.63
CA LYS A 5 4.44 26.66 11.01
C LYS A 5 3.24 27.47 10.51
N LEU A 6 2.83 27.27 9.26
CA LEU A 6 1.63 27.93 8.70
C LEU A 6 0.34 27.53 9.43
N ALA A 7 0.27 26.30 9.93
CA ALA A 7 -0.83 25.81 10.75
C ALA A 7 -0.76 26.25 12.22
N GLY A 8 0.27 26.99 12.64
CA GLY A 8 0.47 27.40 14.04
C GLY A 8 0.86 26.25 14.98
N ILE A 9 1.39 25.15 14.44
CA ILE A 9 1.80 23.96 15.21
C ILE A 9 3.29 24.06 15.54
N GLU A 10 3.61 23.98 16.84
CA GLU A 10 4.98 23.85 17.31
C GLU A 10 5.51 22.43 17.03
N VAL A 11 6.56 22.32 16.22
CA VAL A 11 7.19 21.03 15.90
C VAL A 11 8.31 20.75 16.88
N ILE A 12 8.04 19.90 17.87
CA ILE A 12 9.03 19.49 18.89
C ILE A 12 10.12 18.61 18.26
N ARG A 13 9.72 17.66 17.40
CA ARG A 13 10.63 16.73 16.72
C ARG A 13 9.95 16.13 15.49
N LEU A 14 10.72 15.96 14.42
CA LEU A 14 10.36 15.09 13.30
C LEU A 14 10.89 13.68 13.57
N VAL A 15 10.07 12.69 13.26
CA VAL A 15 10.40 11.28 13.40
C VAL A 15 10.12 10.63 12.05
N ASP A 16 11.05 9.81 11.58
CA ASP A 16 10.86 9.04 10.36
C ASP A 16 9.73 8.02 10.58
N GLU A 17 8.83 7.91 9.61
CA GLU A 17 7.67 7.02 9.60
C GLU A 17 8.00 5.57 10.01
N PRO A 18 9.05 4.90 9.49
CA PRO A 18 9.38 3.54 9.93
C PRO A 18 9.81 3.47 11.40
N ILE A 19 10.45 4.51 11.93
CA ILE A 19 10.76 4.59 13.37
C ILE A 19 9.48 4.80 14.18
N ALA A 20 8.57 5.66 13.71
CA ALA A 20 7.28 5.88 14.36
C ALA A 20 6.44 4.60 14.39
N ALA A 21 6.39 3.84 13.29
CA ALA A 21 5.71 2.56 13.21
C ALA A 21 6.31 1.53 14.19
N ALA A 22 7.63 1.40 14.22
CA ALA A 22 8.33 0.54 15.18
C ALA A 22 8.00 0.93 16.65
N ILE A 23 8.03 2.23 16.96
CA ILE A 23 7.67 2.74 18.30
C ILE A 23 6.21 2.40 18.65
N ALA A 24 5.27 2.63 17.72
CA ALA A 24 3.84 2.40 17.92
C ALA A 24 3.52 0.92 18.19
N TYR A 25 4.24 0.00 17.54
CA TYR A 25 4.13 -1.44 17.80
C TYR A 25 4.83 -1.89 19.09
N GLY A 26 5.49 -0.99 19.81
CA GLY A 26 6.11 -1.28 21.11
C GLY A 26 7.40 -2.11 21.03
N VAL A 27 7.96 -2.30 19.83
CA VAL A 27 9.16 -3.14 19.61
C VAL A 27 10.38 -2.63 20.38
N HIS A 28 10.41 -1.33 20.67
CA HIS A 28 11.47 -0.68 21.44
C HIS A 28 11.60 -1.18 22.89
N ASN A 29 10.56 -1.84 23.42
CA ASN A 29 10.54 -2.39 24.78
C ASN A 29 10.91 -3.88 24.83
N GLN A 30 11.16 -4.51 23.67
CA GLN A 30 11.34 -5.96 23.55
C GLN A 30 12.83 -6.36 23.44
N GLY A 31 13.76 -5.46 23.81
CA GLY A 31 15.19 -5.73 23.77
C GLY A 31 15.83 -5.34 22.44
N THR A 32 16.84 -6.10 22.01
CA THR A 32 17.52 -5.88 20.73
C THR A 32 16.81 -6.68 19.66
N ASN A 33 16.26 -5.99 18.65
CA ASN A 33 15.52 -6.61 17.56
C ASN A 33 15.82 -5.91 16.23
N ASN A 34 15.84 -6.67 15.15
CA ASN A 34 15.77 -6.17 13.78
C ASN A 34 14.31 -6.21 13.32
N VAL A 35 13.77 -5.03 12.98
CA VAL A 35 12.37 -4.86 12.62
C VAL A 35 12.30 -4.49 11.15
N LEU A 36 11.56 -5.27 10.36
CA LEU A 36 11.23 -4.91 8.99
C LEU A 36 9.89 -4.18 8.99
N VAL A 37 9.88 -2.91 8.59
CA VAL A 37 8.67 -2.15 8.33
C VAL A 37 8.32 -2.30 6.86
N TYR A 38 7.17 -2.90 6.60
CA TYR A 38 6.59 -3.11 5.28
C TYR A 38 5.47 -2.10 5.08
N ASP A 39 5.73 -1.05 4.30
CA ASP A 39 4.83 0.08 4.11
C ASP A 39 4.29 0.14 2.69
N LEU A 40 3.05 -0.28 2.49
CA LEU A 40 2.37 -0.27 1.20
C LEU A 40 1.27 0.77 1.21
N ASP A 41 1.60 1.97 0.75
CA ASP A 41 0.68 3.09 0.75
C ASP A 41 -0.12 3.20 -0.56
N ARG A 42 -0.77 4.35 -0.78
CA ARG A 42 -1.55 4.59 -2.00
C ARG A 42 -0.68 4.71 -3.25
N GLU A 43 0.53 5.27 -3.16
CA GLU A 43 1.36 5.66 -4.30
C GLU A 43 2.67 4.88 -4.39
N THR A 44 3.33 4.64 -3.26
CA THR A 44 4.63 3.99 -3.10
C THR A 44 4.52 2.69 -2.29
N PHE A 45 5.57 1.89 -2.42
CA PHE A 45 5.86 0.80 -1.50
C PHE A 45 7.28 0.99 -0.99
N ASP A 46 7.44 1.02 0.32
CA ASP A 46 8.71 1.23 0.99
C ASP A 46 8.94 0.14 2.03
N VAL A 47 10.17 -0.38 2.08
CA VAL A 47 10.63 -1.34 3.07
C VAL A 47 11.79 -0.71 3.83
N SER A 48 11.68 -0.64 5.16
CA SER A 48 12.75 -0.14 6.02
C SER A 48 13.14 -1.18 7.06
N ILE A 49 14.43 -1.41 7.22
CA ILE A 49 14.97 -2.24 8.30
C ILE A 49 15.39 -1.31 9.44
N VAL A 50 14.72 -1.43 10.58
CA VAL A 50 14.93 -0.64 11.78
C VAL A 50 15.58 -1.53 12.82
N LYS A 51 16.77 -1.14 13.28
CA LYS A 51 17.45 -1.82 14.38
C LYS A 51 17.08 -1.15 15.70
N CYS A 52 16.61 -1.96 16.65
CA CYS A 52 16.40 -1.56 18.02
C CYS A 52 17.56 -2.03 18.88
N GLU A 53 18.21 -1.11 19.60
CA GLU A 53 19.31 -1.41 20.50
C GLU A 53 18.90 -1.13 21.96
N GLY A 54 18.00 -1.96 22.50
CA GLY A 54 17.44 -1.80 23.84
C GLY A 54 16.77 -0.43 24.04
N ASN A 55 16.35 -0.13 25.28
CA ASN A 55 15.51 1.02 25.69
C ASN A 55 15.98 2.45 25.31
N LYS A 56 16.90 2.66 24.35
CA LYS A 56 17.52 3.98 24.12
C LYS A 56 17.66 4.41 22.66
N LYS A 57 17.77 3.53 21.64
CA LYS A 57 17.96 3.98 20.25
C LYS A 57 17.33 3.05 19.21
N LEU A 58 16.50 3.63 18.34
CA LEU A 58 16.12 3.05 17.06
C LEU A 58 16.87 3.79 15.97
N HIS A 59 17.37 3.07 14.97
CA HIS A 59 17.92 3.67 13.77
C HIS A 59 17.60 2.81 12.55
N ILE A 60 17.47 3.46 11.41
CA ILE A 60 17.24 2.81 10.13
C ILE A 60 18.59 2.31 9.61
N VAL A 61 18.64 1.03 9.24
CA VAL A 61 19.82 0.38 8.67
C VAL A 61 19.77 0.45 7.14
N ALA A 62 18.60 0.21 6.56
CA ALA A 62 18.38 0.27 5.13
C ALA A 62 16.93 0.68 4.83
N THR A 63 16.75 1.33 3.68
CA THR A 63 15.44 1.63 3.10
C THR A 63 15.51 1.40 1.60
N ALA A 64 14.59 0.59 1.09
CA ALA A 64 14.36 0.39 -0.34
C ALA A 64 12.90 0.68 -0.65
N GLY A 65 12.60 1.16 -1.85
CA GLY A 65 11.23 1.53 -2.20
C GLY A 65 10.98 1.67 -3.69
N HIS A 66 9.70 1.68 -4.06
CA HIS A 66 9.24 1.74 -5.44
C HIS A 66 8.03 2.67 -5.58
N LYS A 67 8.19 3.75 -6.36
CA LYS A 67 7.19 4.83 -6.51
C LYS A 67 5.94 4.49 -7.35
N HIS A 68 5.95 3.33 -8.01
CA HIS A 68 4.84 2.86 -8.86
C HIS A 68 4.42 1.45 -8.47
N LEU A 69 4.38 1.21 -7.16
CA LEU A 69 3.92 -0.04 -6.56
C LEU A 69 3.03 0.33 -5.37
N GLY A 70 1.92 1.02 -5.63
CA GLY A 70 1.00 1.45 -4.57
C GLY A 70 -0.43 0.96 -4.79
N GLY A 71 -1.29 1.29 -3.84
CA GLY A 71 -2.73 1.02 -3.92
C GLY A 71 -3.40 1.56 -5.18
N GLN A 72 -2.93 2.68 -5.74
CA GLN A 72 -3.43 3.27 -6.97
C GLN A 72 -3.11 2.43 -8.21
N ASP A 73 -2.02 1.68 -8.20
CA ASP A 73 -1.61 0.85 -9.32
C ASP A 73 -2.45 -0.43 -9.37
N LEU A 74 -2.83 -0.95 -8.19
CA LEU A 74 -3.86 -1.98 -8.06
C LEU A 74 -5.21 -1.50 -8.61
N ASP A 75 -5.62 -0.27 -8.26
CA ASP A 75 -6.88 0.32 -8.76
C ASP A 75 -6.87 0.43 -10.30
N LYS A 76 -5.75 0.86 -10.89
CA LYS A 76 -5.59 0.94 -12.35
C LYS A 76 -5.66 -0.44 -13.01
N ILE A 77 -5.12 -1.49 -12.40
CA ILE A 77 -5.22 -2.87 -12.92
C ILE A 77 -6.68 -3.32 -12.96
N ILE A 78 -7.42 -3.11 -11.87
CA ILE A 78 -8.85 -3.44 -11.81
C ILE A 78 -9.63 -2.62 -12.86
N MET A 79 -9.36 -1.32 -12.95
CA MET A 79 -9.98 -0.43 -13.93
C MET A 79 -9.73 -0.91 -15.37
N ASN A 80 -8.50 -1.29 -15.70
CA ASN A 80 -8.16 -1.83 -17.02
C ASN A 80 -8.87 -3.14 -17.32
N TYR A 81 -9.09 -4.00 -16.31
CA TYR A 81 -9.90 -5.21 -16.45
C TYR A 81 -11.37 -4.88 -16.67
N ALA A 82 -11.95 -3.95 -15.90
CA ALA A 82 -13.33 -3.49 -16.06
C ALA A 82 -13.58 -2.86 -17.44
N LEU A 83 -12.66 -2.03 -17.95
CA LEU A 83 -12.75 -1.43 -19.29
C LEU A 83 -12.77 -2.46 -20.44
N LYS A 84 -12.26 -3.68 -20.21
CA LYS A 84 -12.37 -4.78 -21.18
C LYS A 84 -13.74 -5.47 -21.11
N LYS A 85 -14.45 -5.34 -19.99
CA LYS A 85 -15.76 -5.95 -19.74
C LYS A 85 -16.92 -4.99 -20.01
N PHE A 86 -16.68 -3.69 -19.96
CA PHE A 86 -17.67 -2.65 -20.17
C PHE A 86 -17.67 -2.18 -21.64
N PRO A 87 -18.56 -2.71 -22.50
CA PRO A 87 -18.62 -2.29 -23.89
C PRO A 87 -19.01 -0.82 -24.00
N ASN A 88 -18.47 -0.13 -25.00
CA ASN A 88 -18.76 1.27 -25.30
C ASN A 88 -18.53 2.24 -24.12
N PHE A 89 -17.71 1.86 -23.13
CA PHE A 89 -17.39 2.76 -22.02
C PHE A 89 -16.72 4.04 -22.54
N PRO A 90 -17.20 5.24 -22.15
CA PRO A 90 -16.72 6.52 -22.70
C PRO A 90 -15.35 6.91 -22.09
N LYS A 91 -14.27 6.28 -22.57
CA LYS A 91 -12.89 6.46 -22.05
C LYS A 91 -12.37 7.90 -22.15
N HIS A 92 -12.91 8.71 -23.06
CA HIS A 92 -12.55 10.12 -23.21
C HIS A 92 -13.34 11.04 -22.25
N ASN A 93 -14.33 10.53 -21.53
CA ASN A 93 -15.08 11.29 -20.54
C ASN A 93 -14.40 11.17 -19.16
N ALA A 94 -13.74 12.25 -18.74
CA ALA A 94 -13.01 12.31 -17.47
C ALA A 94 -13.90 12.03 -16.25
N LYS A 95 -15.16 12.48 -16.26
CA LYS A 95 -16.12 12.23 -15.17
C LYS A 95 -16.42 10.74 -15.06
N MET A 96 -16.63 10.06 -16.18
CA MET A 96 -16.91 8.62 -16.21
C MET A 96 -15.69 7.80 -15.80
N MET A 97 -14.50 8.15 -16.29
CA MET A 97 -13.24 7.54 -15.85
C MET A 97 -13.02 7.68 -14.34
N LYS A 98 -13.35 8.84 -13.77
CA LYS A 98 -13.29 9.06 -12.32
C LYS A 98 -14.25 8.15 -11.56
N ARG A 99 -15.52 8.07 -11.97
CA ARG A 99 -16.53 7.17 -11.35
C ARG A 99 -16.07 5.71 -11.39
N LEU A 100 -15.51 5.28 -12.52
CA LEU A 100 -14.98 3.91 -12.66
C LEU A 100 -13.81 3.67 -11.70
N LEU A 101 -12.87 4.61 -11.58
CA LEU A 101 -11.76 4.50 -10.65
C LEU A 101 -12.25 4.40 -9.21
N GLU A 102 -13.19 5.25 -8.79
CA GLU A 102 -13.80 5.22 -7.46
C GLU A 102 -14.44 3.85 -7.16
N ALA A 103 -15.22 3.29 -8.10
CA ALA A 103 -15.81 1.97 -7.96
C ALA A 103 -14.76 0.83 -7.92
N CYS A 104 -13.65 0.97 -8.64
CA CYS A 104 -12.54 0.01 -8.58
C CYS A 104 -11.81 0.05 -7.24
N THR A 105 -11.56 1.25 -6.69
CA THR A 105 -10.96 1.44 -5.37
C THR A 105 -11.86 0.87 -4.27
N GLU A 106 -13.17 1.06 -4.38
CA GLU A 106 -14.14 0.47 -3.46
C GLU A 106 -14.14 -1.06 -3.55
N ALA A 107 -14.20 -1.62 -4.76
CA ALA A 107 -14.15 -3.07 -4.96
C ALA A 107 -12.86 -3.69 -4.41
N LYS A 108 -11.70 -3.07 -4.65
CA LYS A 108 -10.42 -3.48 -4.04
C LYS A 108 -10.51 -3.54 -2.52
N THR A 109 -11.04 -2.49 -1.90
CA THR A 109 -11.19 -2.41 -0.44
C THR A 109 -12.12 -3.48 0.10
N GLN A 110 -13.23 -3.77 -0.59
CA GLN A 110 -14.15 -4.85 -0.22
C GLN A 110 -13.45 -6.21 -0.29
N LEU A 111 -12.64 -6.46 -1.33
CA LEU A 111 -11.92 -7.72 -1.54
C LEU A 111 -10.87 -8.01 -0.45
N SER A 112 -10.38 -7.00 0.27
CA SER A 112 -9.53 -7.21 1.46
C SER A 112 -10.22 -7.99 2.59
N SER A 113 -11.56 -8.06 2.59
CA SER A 113 -12.34 -8.77 3.61
C SER A 113 -13.42 -9.72 3.07
N HIS A 114 -13.74 -9.64 1.78
CA HIS A 114 -14.73 -10.49 1.12
C HIS A 114 -14.13 -11.27 -0.06
N GLU A 115 -14.72 -12.41 -0.40
CA GLU A 115 -14.32 -13.23 -1.55
C GLU A 115 -14.71 -12.60 -2.90
N LYS A 116 -15.64 -11.64 -2.89
CA LYS A 116 -16.23 -11.03 -4.07
C LYS A 116 -16.56 -9.57 -3.80
N ALA A 117 -16.51 -8.76 -4.84
CA ALA A 117 -16.97 -7.37 -4.86
C ALA A 117 -17.65 -7.05 -6.19
N THR A 118 -18.51 -6.04 -6.19
CA THR A 118 -19.23 -5.61 -7.39
C THR A 118 -18.71 -4.25 -7.83
N ILE A 119 -18.45 -4.10 -9.13
CA ILE A 119 -18.17 -2.81 -9.76
C ILE A 119 -19.43 -2.42 -10.54
N HIS A 120 -20.02 -1.28 -10.18
CA HIS A 120 -21.28 -0.80 -10.72
C HIS A 120 -21.21 0.70 -11.07
N ILE A 121 -21.64 1.06 -12.28
CA ILE A 121 -21.69 2.45 -12.78
C ILE A 121 -22.98 2.66 -13.59
N ASP A 122 -23.80 3.63 -13.17
CA ASP A 122 -25.00 4.03 -13.92
C ASP A 122 -24.63 4.77 -15.21
N ARG A 123 -25.39 4.47 -16.28
CA ARG A 123 -25.32 5.14 -17.58
C ARG A 123 -26.42 6.19 -17.71
N ASP A 124 -26.27 7.05 -18.70
CA ASP A 124 -27.26 8.11 -18.99
C ASP A 124 -28.51 7.56 -19.70
N ASP A 125 -28.47 6.33 -20.23
CA ASP A 125 -29.56 5.64 -20.94
C ASP A 125 -30.33 4.65 -20.05
N ASP A 126 -30.32 4.86 -18.73
CA ASP A 126 -30.91 3.98 -17.70
C ASP A 126 -30.35 2.53 -17.67
N GLU A 127 -29.35 2.23 -18.48
CA GLU A 127 -28.56 0.99 -18.38
C GLU A 127 -27.46 1.11 -17.32
N VAL A 128 -26.81 -0.02 -16.99
CA VAL A 128 -25.71 -0.06 -16.03
C VAL A 128 -24.52 -0.83 -16.58
N TRP A 129 -23.31 -0.36 -16.28
CA TRP A 129 -22.13 -1.21 -16.35
C TRP A 129 -21.98 -1.93 -15.02
N HIS A 130 -22.02 -3.25 -15.06
CA HIS A 130 -21.98 -4.10 -13.88
C HIS A 130 -21.04 -5.29 -14.11
N MET A 131 -20.21 -5.59 -13.12
CA MET A 131 -19.45 -6.83 -13.07
C MET A 131 -19.16 -7.27 -11.63
N GLU A 132 -19.10 -8.58 -11.43
CA GLU A 132 -18.54 -9.19 -10.21
C GLU A 132 -17.04 -9.43 -10.40
N LEU A 133 -16.24 -9.05 -9.41
CA LEU A 133 -14.82 -9.36 -9.31
C LEU A 133 -14.59 -10.25 -8.09
N THR A 134 -13.97 -11.42 -8.30
CA THR A 134 -13.60 -12.32 -7.20
C THR A 134 -12.21 -11.98 -6.67
N ARG A 135 -11.94 -12.30 -5.40
CA ARG A 135 -10.63 -12.15 -4.76
C ARG A 135 -9.56 -12.91 -5.54
N ASN A 136 -9.85 -14.16 -5.92
CA ASN A 136 -8.93 -14.96 -6.72
C ASN A 136 -8.56 -14.28 -8.06
N LYS A 137 -9.54 -13.68 -8.75
CA LYS A 137 -9.26 -12.96 -10.01
C LYS A 137 -8.46 -11.69 -9.77
N PHE A 138 -8.75 -10.96 -8.69
CA PHE A 138 -7.96 -9.80 -8.30
C PHE A 138 -6.50 -10.18 -8.01
N GLU A 139 -6.27 -11.26 -7.25
CA GLU A 139 -4.93 -11.77 -6.96
C GLU A 139 -4.19 -12.22 -8.21
N GLU A 140 -4.88 -12.88 -9.15
CA GLU A 140 -4.31 -13.23 -10.46
C GLU A 140 -3.88 -11.98 -11.24
N LEU A 141 -4.73 -10.96 -11.31
CA LEU A 141 -4.47 -9.72 -12.04
C LEU A 141 -3.31 -8.91 -11.44
N CYS A 142 -3.21 -8.88 -10.10
CA CYS A 142 -2.22 -8.08 -9.37
C CYS A 142 -0.97 -8.87 -8.98
N GLY A 143 -0.89 -10.16 -9.31
CA GLY A 143 0.18 -11.04 -8.85
C GLY A 143 1.60 -10.60 -9.21
N SER A 144 1.79 -9.87 -10.32
CA SER A 144 3.11 -9.30 -10.64
C SER A 144 3.52 -8.17 -9.70
N LEU A 145 2.59 -7.30 -9.30
CA LEU A 145 2.87 -6.24 -8.33
C LEU A 145 3.14 -6.82 -6.94
N PHE A 146 2.39 -7.85 -6.54
CA PHE A 146 2.62 -8.54 -5.26
C PHE A 146 3.97 -9.25 -5.22
N ARG A 147 4.43 -9.84 -6.33
CA ARG A 147 5.79 -10.38 -6.40
C ARG A 147 6.85 -9.28 -6.34
N GLY A 148 6.59 -8.14 -6.98
CA GLY A 148 7.48 -6.99 -6.94
C GLY A 148 7.72 -6.44 -5.54
N THR A 149 6.82 -6.66 -4.57
CA THR A 149 7.08 -6.25 -3.18
C THR A 149 8.17 -7.11 -2.53
N LEU A 150 8.27 -8.38 -2.90
CA LEU A 150 9.33 -9.27 -2.43
C LEU A 150 10.69 -8.82 -2.96
N ASP A 151 10.77 -8.38 -4.23
CA ASP A 151 12.01 -7.86 -4.80
C ASP A 151 12.56 -6.64 -4.03
N ILE A 152 11.67 -5.79 -3.49
CA ILE A 152 12.05 -4.62 -2.68
C ILE A 152 12.44 -5.04 -1.25
N VAL A 153 11.80 -6.07 -0.70
CA VAL A 153 12.22 -6.68 0.59
C VAL A 153 13.65 -7.24 0.47
N ASP A 154 13.92 -8.01 -0.59
CA ASP A 154 15.24 -8.58 -0.85
C ASP A 154 16.32 -7.50 -1.02
N GLN A 155 15.97 -6.40 -1.69
CA GLN A 155 16.85 -5.24 -1.82
C GLN A 155 17.16 -4.60 -0.46
N ALA A 156 16.16 -4.40 0.40
CA ALA A 156 16.37 -3.84 1.73
C ALA A 156 17.27 -4.74 2.59
N LEU A 157 17.03 -6.06 2.58
CA LEU A 157 17.84 -7.06 3.28
C LEU A 157 19.29 -7.05 2.78
N CYS A 158 19.49 -7.05 1.46
CA CYS A 158 20.81 -7.00 0.85
C CYS A 158 21.56 -5.71 1.23
N GLN A 159 20.89 -4.56 1.23
CA GLN A 159 21.49 -3.28 1.62
C GLN A 159 21.86 -3.25 3.12
N ALA A 160 21.06 -3.90 3.97
CA ALA A 160 21.37 -4.05 5.39
C ALA A 160 22.46 -5.10 5.68
N GLY A 161 22.84 -5.91 4.68
CA GLY A 161 23.74 -7.05 4.88
C GLY A 161 23.13 -8.13 5.77
N MET A 162 21.80 -8.30 5.70
CA MET A 162 21.01 -9.22 6.52
C MET A 162 20.34 -10.29 5.66
N GLN A 163 20.03 -11.43 6.28
CA GLN A 163 19.20 -12.49 5.73
C GLN A 163 17.80 -12.43 6.36
N GLU A 164 16.83 -13.14 5.75
CA GLU A 164 15.47 -13.25 6.30
C GLU A 164 15.45 -13.74 7.75
N SER A 165 16.35 -14.66 8.10
CA SER A 165 16.50 -15.21 9.46
C SER A 165 16.99 -14.21 10.50
N ASP A 166 17.53 -13.06 10.07
CA ASP A 166 18.00 -12.02 10.97
C ASP A 166 16.88 -11.05 11.36
N ILE A 167 15.70 -11.14 10.76
CA ILE A 167 14.55 -10.28 11.06
C ILE A 167 13.70 -10.91 12.16
N ASP A 168 13.56 -10.20 13.28
CA ASP A 168 12.82 -10.69 14.45
C ASP A 168 11.33 -10.35 14.36
N ILE A 169 11.00 -9.18 13.78
CA ILE A 169 9.64 -8.65 13.77
C ILE A 169 9.36 -8.03 12.41
N VAL A 170 8.19 -8.35 11.84
CA VAL A 170 7.64 -7.66 10.66
C VAL A 170 6.47 -6.79 11.09
N VAL A 171 6.58 -5.49 10.80
CA VAL A 171 5.53 -4.51 11.02
C VAL A 171 4.90 -4.16 9.68
N PHE A 172 3.61 -4.43 9.54
CA PHE A 172 2.83 -4.03 8.38
C PHE A 172 2.19 -2.66 8.62
N TYR A 173 2.50 -1.71 7.75
CA TYR A 173 1.98 -0.35 7.77
C TYR A 173 1.23 -0.08 6.47
N TRP A 174 0.06 0.58 6.59
CA TRP A 174 -0.88 0.86 5.48
C TRP A 174 -1.34 -0.31 4.61
N ILE A 175 -1.27 -1.56 5.05
CA ILE A 175 -1.79 -2.70 4.27
C ILE A 175 -3.31 -2.63 4.17
N ILE A 176 -3.79 -2.04 3.07
CA ILE A 176 -5.13 -2.10 2.47
C ILE A 176 -6.20 -2.63 3.43
N ARG A 177 -6.47 -1.88 4.49
CA ARG A 177 -7.58 -2.12 5.42
C ARG A 177 -8.23 -0.79 5.77
N LYS A 178 -9.47 -0.69 5.28
CA LYS A 178 -10.60 0.17 5.67
C LYS A 178 -10.29 1.62 6.04
#